data_AF-A0A4U7DR33-F1
#
_entry.id   AF-A0A4U7DR33-F1
#
_cell.length_a   1.000
_cell.length_b   1.000
_cell.length_c   1.000
_cell.angle_alpha   90.00
_cell.angle_beta   90.00
_cell.angle_gamma   90.00
#
_symmetry.space_group_name_H-M   'P 1'
#
loop_
_entity.id
_entity.type
_entity.pdbx_description
1 polymer ?
#
loop_
_entity_poly.entity_id
_entity_poly.type
_entity_poly.pdbx_seq_one_letter_code
_entity_poly.pdbx_strand_id
1 'polypeptide(L)'
;MRLSIQVIDQDGNEQTISGVKRDDWENMNDPCPECGGLEFNHFSASGGHYGSRDTAVVMRSDFWDADRSLYTRCRDCREILYKHPAFDLLFLSDDSEEIPLDF
;
A
#
# COMPACT_ATOMS: atom_id res chain seq x y z
N MET A 1 -9.13 10.33 9.62
CA MET A 1 -9.64 10.94 8.37
C MET A 1 -9.74 9.85 7.31
N ARG A 2 -10.91 9.62 6.69
CA ARG A 2 -11.06 8.57 5.64
C ARG A 2 -10.46 9.07 4.33
N LEU A 3 -9.41 8.42 3.83
CA LEU A 3 -8.78 8.76 2.55
C LEU A 3 -9.45 7.95 1.46
N SER A 4 -10.30 8.55 0.63
CA SER A 4 -10.94 7.85 -0.50
C SER A 4 -10.33 8.27 -1.83
N ILE A 5 -10.14 7.32 -2.74
CA ILE A 5 -9.69 7.58 -4.11
C ILE A 5 -10.78 7.07 -5.06
N GLN A 6 -11.10 7.88 -6.07
CA GLN A 6 -11.94 7.48 -7.18
C GLN A 6 -11.06 6.85 -8.27
N VAL A 7 -11.46 5.68 -8.74
CA VAL A 7 -10.72 4.89 -9.72
C VAL A 7 -11.68 4.51 -10.83
N ILE A 8 -11.25 4.63 -12.08
CA ILE A 8 -12.00 4.15 -13.24
C ILE A 8 -11.38 2.80 -13.61
N ASP A 9 -12.17 1.74 -13.62
CA ASP A 9 -11.69 0.41 -14.02
C ASP A 9 -11.47 0.31 -15.55
N GLN A 10 -10.97 -0.84 -16.00
CA GLN A 10 -10.68 -1.07 -17.43
C GLN A 10 -11.94 -1.09 -18.31
N ASP A 11 -13.11 -1.30 -17.71
CA ASP A 11 -14.43 -1.27 -18.36
C ASP A 11 -15.09 0.12 -18.27
N GLY A 12 -14.42 1.10 -17.66
CA GLY A 12 -14.89 2.48 -17.56
C GLY A 12 -15.80 2.76 -16.37
N ASN A 13 -15.96 1.85 -15.41
CA ASN A 13 -16.78 2.10 -14.23
C ASN A 13 -16.01 2.86 -13.15
N GLU A 14 -16.65 3.87 -12.57
CA GLU A 14 -16.13 4.58 -11.41
C GLU A 14 -16.36 3.79 -10.12
N GLN A 15 -15.27 3.50 -9.40
CA GLN A 15 -15.29 2.88 -8.08
C GLN A 15 -14.63 3.80 -7.06
N THR A 16 -15.26 3.92 -5.89
CA THR A 16 -14.69 4.66 -4.75
C THR A 16 -14.09 3.68 -3.77
N ILE A 17 -12.77 3.75 -3.61
CA ILE A 17 -12.04 2.89 -2.67
C ILE A 17 -11.68 3.71 -1.46
N SER A 18 -12.01 3.19 -0.27
CA SER A 18 -11.80 3.89 1.00
C SER A 18 -10.62 3.33 1.77
N GLY A 19 -9.74 4.21 2.22
CA GLY A 19 -8.57 3.93 3.03
C GLY A 19 -8.80 4.34 4.47
N VAL A 20 -8.08 3.67 5.37
CA VAL A 20 -8.13 3.91 6.81
C VAL A 20 -6.81 4.56 7.21
N LYS A 21 -6.86 5.78 7.76
CA LYS A 21 -5.77 6.35 8.55
C LYS A 21 -6.33 6.67 9.92
N ARG A 22 -5.79 6.03 10.95
CA ARG A 22 -6.09 6.37 12.35
C ARG A 22 -5.58 7.77 12.66
N ASP A 23 -6.42 8.56 13.32
CA ASP A 23 -6.10 9.95 13.68
C ASP A 23 -5.24 10.03 14.96
N ASP A 24 -5.27 8.98 15.78
CA ASP A 24 -4.52 8.83 17.04
C ASP A 24 -3.19 8.08 16.87
N TRP A 25 -2.75 7.86 15.63
CA TRP A 25 -1.50 7.20 15.30
C TRP A 25 -0.83 7.91 14.12
N GLU A 26 0.36 8.46 14.33
CA GLU A 26 1.07 9.23 13.30
C GLU A 26 2.00 8.35 12.46
N ASN A 27 2.84 7.53 13.10
CA ASN A 27 3.81 6.71 12.40
C ASN A 27 4.34 5.54 13.26
N MET A 28 5.22 4.71 12.68
CA MET A 28 5.79 3.52 13.34
C MET A 28 6.71 3.81 14.54
N ASN A 29 7.07 5.07 14.80
CA ASN A 29 7.76 5.44 16.04
C ASN A 29 6.80 5.58 17.23
N ASP A 30 5.48 5.67 16.96
CA ASP A 30 4.46 5.71 17.99
C ASP A 30 3.97 4.28 18.30
N PRO A 31 3.78 3.93 19.58
CA PRO A 31 3.21 2.64 19.95
C PRO A 31 1.81 2.47 19.38
N CYS A 32 1.39 1.22 19.17
CA CYS A 32 0.04 0.92 18.75
C CYS A 32 -0.96 1.47 19.79
N PRO A 33 -1.94 2.31 19.39
CA PRO A 33 -2.89 2.92 20.32
C PRO A 33 -3.80 1.89 21.02
N GLU A 34 -4.00 0.71 20.41
CA GLU A 34 -4.87 -0.33 20.98
C GLU A 34 -4.18 -1.20 22.04
N CYS A 35 -2.90 -1.53 21.86
CA CYS A 35 -2.22 -2.50 22.73
C CYS A 35 -0.86 -2.04 23.28
N GLY A 36 -0.36 -0.88 22.88
CA GLY A 36 0.97 -0.39 23.24
C GLY A 36 2.13 -1.10 22.54
N GLY A 37 1.85 -2.01 21.60
CA GLY A 37 2.87 -2.76 20.85
C GLY A 37 3.76 -1.86 19.98
N LEU A 38 5.01 -2.28 19.79
CA LEU A 38 6.03 -1.55 19.02
C LEU A 38 6.49 -2.33 17.77
N GLU A 39 5.87 -3.49 17.50
CA GLU A 39 6.12 -4.27 16.30
C GLU A 39 5.00 -4.06 15.28
N PHE A 40 5.37 -3.80 14.03
CA PHE A 40 4.42 -3.50 12.95
C PHE A 40 4.76 -4.29 11.68
N ASN A 41 3.72 -4.76 10.98
CA ASN A 41 3.82 -5.21 9.60
C ASN A 41 3.55 -4.01 8.69
N HIS A 42 4.51 -3.65 7.85
CA HIS A 42 4.44 -2.50 6.97
C HIS A 42 4.65 -2.90 5.50
N PHE A 43 3.80 -2.37 4.62
CA PHE A 43 3.98 -2.46 3.17
C PHE A 43 4.10 -1.06 2.61
N SER A 44 5.14 -0.85 1.80
CA SER A 44 5.32 0.34 0.97
C SER A 44 5.51 -0.08 -0.49
N ALA A 45 5.22 0.84 -1.40
CA ALA A 45 5.62 0.75 -2.79
C ALA A 45 6.63 1.86 -3.07
N SER A 46 7.68 1.51 -3.81
CA SER A 46 8.67 2.46 -4.29
C SER A 46 8.64 2.55 -5.82
N GLY A 47 8.79 3.74 -6.34
CA GLY A 47 8.88 4.01 -7.77
C GLY A 47 9.91 5.09 -8.05
N GLY A 48 10.59 4.98 -9.19
CA GLY A 48 11.64 5.92 -9.57
C GLY A 48 11.68 6.15 -11.07
N HIS A 49 12.24 7.28 -11.47
CA HIS A 49 12.57 7.53 -12.87
C HIS A 49 13.87 6.80 -13.24
N TYR A 50 13.93 6.13 -14.38
CA TYR A 50 15.14 5.48 -14.87
C TYR A 50 15.59 6.13 -16.17
N GLY A 51 16.86 6.53 -16.22
CA GLY A 51 17.49 7.13 -17.39
C GLY A 51 18.71 6.33 -17.84
N SER A 52 19.23 6.62 -19.03
CA SER A 52 20.46 6.02 -19.54
C SER A 52 21.67 6.87 -19.17
N ARG A 53 22.73 6.23 -18.65
CA ARG A 53 24.08 6.81 -18.56
C ARG A 53 25.05 5.89 -19.28
N ASP A 54 25.67 6.40 -20.33
CA ASP A 54 26.50 5.63 -21.26
C ASP A 54 25.74 4.43 -21.86
N THR A 55 26.02 3.23 -21.38
CA THR A 55 25.40 1.97 -21.83
C THR A 55 24.49 1.33 -20.78
N ALA A 56 24.31 1.95 -19.61
CA ALA A 56 23.56 1.38 -18.49
C ALA A 56 22.30 2.20 -18.18
N VAL A 57 21.23 1.48 -17.83
CA VAL A 57 20.02 2.09 -17.25
C VAL A 57 20.25 2.29 -15.76
N VAL A 58 20.10 3.53 -15.29
CA VAL A 58 20.31 3.95 -13.90
C VAL A 58 19.06 4.62 -13.36
N MET A 59 18.73 4.34 -12.10
CA MET A 59 17.67 5.06 -11.38
C MET A 59 18.13 6.50 -11.11
N ARG A 60 17.25 7.46 -11.35
CA ARG A 60 17.41 8.90 -11.16
C ARG A 60 16.46 9.39 -10.07
N SER A 61 16.87 9.22 -8.82
CA SER A 61 16.13 9.69 -7.64
C SER A 61 16.07 11.22 -7.53
N ASP A 62 16.88 11.96 -8.30
CA ASP A 62 16.89 13.42 -8.36
C ASP A 62 15.69 13.99 -9.14
N PHE A 63 15.07 13.19 -10.00
CA PHE A 63 13.96 13.61 -10.85
C PHE A 63 12.60 13.19 -10.30
N TRP A 64 12.54 12.01 -9.67
CA TRP A 64 11.34 11.47 -9.04
C TRP A 64 11.72 10.31 -8.11
N ASP A 65 11.38 10.44 -6.83
CA ASP A 65 11.43 9.37 -5.84
C ASP A 65 10.03 9.24 -5.22
N ALA A 66 9.44 8.07 -5.32
CA ALA A 66 8.10 7.80 -4.80
C ALA A 66 8.12 6.56 -3.93
N ASP A 67 8.69 6.65 -2.73
CA ASP A 67 8.32 5.75 -1.64
C ASP A 67 6.99 6.19 -1.03
N ARG A 68 6.02 5.28 -1.01
CA ARG A 68 4.70 5.51 -0.44
C ARG A 68 4.29 4.31 0.40
N SER A 69 3.99 4.56 1.67
CA SER A 69 3.31 3.60 2.53
C SER A 69 1.96 3.22 1.94
N LEU A 70 1.65 1.93 1.94
CA LEU A 70 0.38 1.38 1.47
C LEU A 70 -0.41 0.72 2.60
N TYR A 71 0.27 0.13 3.58
CA TYR A 71 -0.39 -0.56 4.69
C TYR A 71 0.50 -0.64 5.92
N THR A 72 -0.08 -0.44 7.09
CA THR A 72 0.55 -0.69 8.39
C THR A 72 -0.45 -1.35 9.32
N ARG A 73 -0.03 -2.47 9.92
CA ARG A 73 -0.79 -3.19 10.95
C ARG A 73 0.09 -3.47 12.14
N CYS A 74 -0.44 -3.34 13.35
CA CYS A 74 0.24 -3.81 14.56
C CYS A 74 0.45 -5.34 14.48
N ARG A 75 1.64 -5.82 14.83
CA ARG A 75 1.93 -7.25 14.86
C ARG A 75 1.25 -7.94 16.04
N ASP A 76 1.20 -7.28 17.20
CA ASP A 76 0.68 -7.83 18.45
C ASP A 76 -0.84 -8.00 18.42
N CYS A 77 -1.59 -6.91 18.20
CA CYS A 77 -3.07 -6.94 18.24
C CYS A 77 -3.74 -7.03 16.87
N ARG A 78 -2.95 -6.98 15.78
CA ARG A 78 -3.46 -7.00 14.40
C ARG A 78 -4.32 -5.80 14.00
N GLU A 79 -4.30 -4.72 14.78
CA GLU A 79 -5.01 -3.49 14.44
C GLU A 79 -4.43 -2.84 13.17
N ILE A 80 -5.31 -2.43 12.25
CA ILE A 80 -4.92 -1.71 11.03
C ILE A 80 -4.80 -0.23 11.37
N LEU A 81 -3.56 0.27 11.39
CA LEU A 81 -3.25 1.66 11.75
C LEU A 81 -3.27 2.57 10.52
N TYR A 82 -2.85 2.02 9.39
CA TYR A 82 -2.86 2.69 8.11
C TYR A 82 -3.17 1.71 6.98
N LYS A 83 -4.02 2.12 6.05
CA LYS A 83 -4.31 1.41 4.80
C LYS A 83 -4.65 2.43 3.73
N HIS A 84 -3.77 2.53 2.76
CA HIS A 84 -4.00 3.30 1.55
C HIS A 84 -4.97 2.52 0.64
N PRO A 85 -5.96 3.18 -0.02
CA PRO A 85 -6.91 2.50 -0.91
C PRO A 85 -6.24 1.67 -2.02
N ALA A 86 -5.09 2.13 -2.52
CA ALA A 86 -4.34 1.41 -3.55
C ALA A 86 -3.82 0.03 -3.09
N PHE A 87 -3.72 -0.22 -1.79
CA PHE A 87 -3.34 -1.54 -1.29
C PHE A 87 -4.36 -2.61 -1.70
N ASP A 88 -5.67 -2.29 -1.62
CA ASP A 88 -6.73 -3.20 -2.04
C ASP A 88 -6.64 -3.53 -3.53
N LEU A 89 -6.36 -2.54 -4.37
CA LEU A 89 -6.20 -2.75 -5.81
C LEU A 89 -5.02 -3.67 -6.16
N LEU A 90 -3.90 -3.49 -5.47
CA LEU A 90 -2.63 -4.14 -5.80
C LEU A 90 -2.49 -5.53 -5.19
N PHE A 91 -3.17 -5.82 -4.08
CA PHE A 91 -2.89 -7.02 -3.27
C PHE A 91 -4.14 -7.82 -2.85
N LEU A 92 -5.36 -7.39 -3.17
CA LEU A 92 -6.58 -8.16 -2.90
C LEU A 92 -7.22 -8.77 -4.15
N SER A 93 -6.51 -8.77 -5.28
CA SER A 93 -6.88 -9.48 -6.50
C SER A 93 -6.41 -10.93 -6.45
N ASP A 94 -7.00 -11.75 -5.56
CA ASP A 94 -7.24 -13.19 -5.80
C ASP A 94 -8.06 -13.83 -4.65
N ASP A 95 -9.37 -14.05 -4.87
CA ASP A 95 -10.12 -15.14 -4.19
C ASP A 95 -11.25 -15.65 -5.12
N SER A 96 -11.00 -15.71 -6.43
CA SER A 96 -12.02 -16.23 -7.35
C SER A 96 -11.50 -16.82 -8.65
N GLU A 97 -10.42 -17.59 -8.66
CA GLU A 97 -10.24 -18.66 -9.65
C GLU A 97 -9.53 -19.86 -9.00
N GLU A 98 -10.31 -20.69 -8.29
CA GLU A 98 -9.96 -22.11 -8.15
C GLU A 98 -9.92 -22.71 -9.56
N ILE A 99 -8.77 -22.65 -10.23
CA ILE A 99 -8.53 -23.42 -11.46
C ILE A 99 -8.44 -24.89 -11.00
N PRO A 100 -9.41 -25.76 -11.35
CA PRO A 100 -9.30 -27.17 -11.00
C PRO A 100 -8.18 -27.75 -11.86
N LEU A 101 -7.04 -28.07 -11.23
CA LEU A 101 -5.99 -28.88 -11.84
C LEU A 101 -6.45 -30.34 -11.83
N ASP A 102 -7.19 -30.73 -12.87
CA ASP A 102 -7.42 -32.13 -13.19
C ASP A 102 -6.18 -32.64 -13.96
N PHE A 103 -5.34 -33.44 -13.27
CA PHE A 103 -4.24 -34.21 -13.87
C PHE A 103 -4.54 -35.69 -13.77
#